data_AF-A0A4M9XQ68-F1
#
_entry.id   AF-A0A4M9XQ68-F1
#
_cell.length_a   1.000
_cell.length_b   1.000
_cell.length_c   1.000
_cell.angle_alpha   90.00
_cell.angle_beta   90.00
_cell.angle_gamma   90.00
#
_symmetry.space_group_name_H-M   'P 1'
#
loop_
_entity.id
_entity.type
_entity.pdbx_description
1 polymer ?
#
loop_
_entity_poly.entity_id
_entity_poly.type
_entity_poly.pdbx_seq_one_letter_code
_entity_poly.pdbx_strand_id
1 'polypeptide(L)'
;MNSKKIVPKTKTHTFDDVIEQGYCDRLSRYVPDAVVGGLHKYNSKDALPYAKKLKNTSNGKHLSVKYLASLLDMWDRACQLFHVITGTCLADDIFTSKKIHNESYFYNTNTSNFITDEVIDLVKEKHRSYSRKATPSNISLIEKELNYNSDLLYYYVNALGWKHFKRSYLVKCLAGAIA
;
A
#
# COMPACT_ATOMS: atom_id res chain seq x y z
N MET A 1 12.57 -27.62 24.62
CA MET A 1 13.57 -26.92 23.78
C MET A 1 12.85 -25.86 22.98
N ASN A 2 13.13 -24.58 23.28
CA ASN A 2 12.51 -23.43 22.61
C ASN A 2 13.12 -23.29 21.22
N SER A 3 12.39 -23.69 20.17
CA SER A 3 12.72 -23.30 18.81
C SER A 3 12.42 -21.80 18.67
N LYS A 4 13.46 -20.98 18.81
CA LYS A 4 13.43 -19.57 18.40
C LYS A 4 12.92 -19.52 16.95
N LYS A 5 11.71 -18.99 16.73
CA LYS A 5 11.26 -18.64 15.39
C LYS A 5 12.21 -17.59 14.83
N ILE A 6 12.99 -18.00 13.85
CA ILE A 6 13.83 -17.10 13.06
C ILE A 6 12.85 -16.26 12.24
N VAL A 7 12.65 -14.99 12.63
CA VAL A 7 11.94 -14.01 11.82
C VAL A 7 12.96 -13.43 10.84
N PRO A 8 12.82 -13.63 9.52
CA PRO A 8 13.75 -13.08 8.55
C PRO A 8 13.47 -11.59 8.33
N LYS A 9 14.56 -10.81 8.29
CA LYS A 9 14.62 -9.34 8.30
C LYS A 9 14.02 -8.59 7.10
N THR A 10 13.39 -9.25 6.12
CA THR A 10 12.85 -8.60 4.91
C THR A 10 11.88 -9.50 4.11
N LYS A 11 11.25 -10.54 4.69
CA LYS A 11 10.30 -11.35 3.91
C LYS A 11 8.89 -10.78 4.02
N THR A 12 8.32 -10.46 2.87
CA THR A 12 6.87 -10.33 2.65
C THR A 12 6.17 -11.48 3.38
N HIS A 13 5.43 -11.18 4.45
CA HIS A 13 4.65 -12.19 5.14
C HIS A 13 3.54 -12.67 4.22
N THR A 14 3.57 -13.95 3.85
CA THR A 14 2.48 -14.51 3.08
C THR A 14 1.25 -14.65 3.95
N PHE A 15 0.08 -14.65 3.34
CA PHE A 15 -1.16 -14.79 4.07
C PHE A 15 -1.21 -16.09 4.88
N ASP A 16 -0.64 -17.18 4.34
CA ASP A 16 -0.53 -18.46 5.01
C ASP A 16 0.36 -18.39 6.27
N ASP A 17 1.44 -17.59 6.26
CA ASP A 17 2.29 -17.37 7.44
C ASP A 17 1.51 -16.74 8.60
N VAL A 18 0.58 -15.82 8.30
CA VAL A 18 -0.25 -15.13 9.31
C VAL A 18 -1.25 -16.10 9.96
N ILE A 19 -1.80 -17.02 9.17
CA ILE A 19 -2.71 -18.07 9.64
C ILE A 19 -1.96 -19.03 10.58
N GLU A 20 -0.82 -19.56 10.15
CA GLU A 20 -0.03 -20.52 10.91
C GLU A 20 0.51 -19.94 12.23
N GLN A 21 0.70 -18.62 12.28
CA GLN A 21 1.22 -17.92 13.45
C GLN A 21 0.12 -17.40 14.39
N GLY A 22 -1.16 -17.55 14.03
CA GLY A 22 -2.30 -17.22 14.91
C GLY A 22 -2.54 -15.71 15.08
N TYR A 23 -2.13 -14.90 14.11
CA TYR A 23 -2.14 -13.44 14.24
C TYR A 23 -3.49 -12.77 13.91
N CYS A 24 -4.50 -13.53 13.45
CA CYS A 24 -5.81 -13.03 13.07
C CYS A 24 -6.56 -12.26 14.19
N ASP A 25 -6.34 -12.59 15.46
CA ASP A 25 -7.01 -11.95 16.60
C ASP A 25 -6.55 -10.52 16.88
N ARG A 26 -5.36 -10.12 16.42
CA ARG A 26 -4.89 -8.72 16.50
C ARG A 26 -5.48 -7.89 15.37
N LEU A 27 -5.54 -8.44 14.16
CA LEU A 27 -6.13 -7.76 12.99
C LEU A 27 -7.59 -7.39 13.21
N SER A 28 -8.39 -8.29 13.80
CA SER A 28 -9.81 -8.05 14.10
C SER A 28 -10.06 -6.86 15.02
N ARG A 29 -9.11 -6.53 15.91
CA ARG A 29 -9.25 -5.43 16.88
C ARG A 29 -9.06 -4.05 16.26
N TYR A 30 -8.30 -3.96 15.17
CA TYR A 30 -8.08 -2.70 14.46
C TYR A 30 -9.23 -2.35 13.50
N VAL A 31 -10.22 -3.23 13.37
CA VAL A 31 -11.35 -3.01 12.45
C VAL A 31 -12.71 -3.36 13.07
N PRO A 32 -13.20 -2.55 14.01
CA PRO A 32 -14.60 -2.63 14.42
C PRO A 32 -15.55 -2.03 13.37
N ASP A 33 -15.18 -0.92 12.70
CA ASP A 33 -16.13 -0.06 11.96
C ASP A 33 -15.68 0.46 10.58
N ALA A 34 -14.54 0.03 10.03
CA ALA A 34 -13.99 0.59 8.78
C ALA A 34 -14.65 0.06 7.48
N VAL A 35 -15.85 -0.53 7.53
CA VAL A 35 -16.52 -1.10 6.34
C VAL A 35 -17.70 -0.24 5.89
N VAL A 36 -17.48 1.03 5.55
CA VAL A 36 -18.22 1.72 4.47
C VAL A 36 -17.32 2.81 3.88
N GLY A 37 -16.73 2.54 2.71
CA GLY A 37 -16.15 3.58 1.84
C GLY A 37 -14.62 3.67 1.89
N GLY A 38 -13.98 3.20 0.81
CA GLY A 38 -12.54 3.40 0.58
C GLY A 38 -12.00 2.50 -0.52
N LEU A 39 -11.99 3.03 -1.74
CA LEU A 39 -11.56 2.41 -3.01
C LEU A 39 -10.40 1.41 -2.90
N HIS A 40 -10.63 0.15 -3.27
CA HIS A 40 -9.75 -0.75 -4.05
C HIS A 40 -10.59 -1.97 -4.44
N LYS A 41 -10.29 -2.69 -5.52
CA LYS A 41 -10.94 -3.99 -5.78
C LYS A 41 -9.93 -5.10 -6.08
N TYR A 42 -9.15 -5.48 -5.07
CA TYR A 42 -9.30 -6.85 -4.59
C TYR A 42 -10.60 -6.88 -3.80
N ASN A 43 -11.49 -7.82 -4.08
CA ASN A 43 -12.82 -7.83 -3.47
C ASN A 43 -13.04 -9.12 -2.68
N SER A 44 -14.07 -9.12 -1.83
CA SER A 44 -14.38 -10.26 -0.96
C SER A 44 -14.57 -11.60 -1.69
N LYS A 45 -14.78 -11.61 -3.02
CA LYS A 45 -14.81 -12.83 -3.83
C LYS A 45 -13.42 -13.43 -4.02
N ASP A 46 -12.39 -12.60 -4.19
CA ASP A 46 -11.00 -13.05 -4.37
C ASP A 46 -10.45 -13.63 -3.06
N ALA A 47 -10.90 -13.08 -1.93
CA ALA A 47 -10.60 -13.55 -0.58
C ALA A 47 -11.40 -14.81 -0.17
N LEU A 48 -12.52 -15.11 -0.82
CA LEU A 48 -13.46 -16.16 -0.39
C LEU A 48 -12.84 -17.57 -0.28
N PRO A 49 -11.99 -18.05 -1.21
CA PRO A 49 -11.36 -19.35 -1.10
C PRO A 49 -10.49 -19.48 0.16
N TYR A 50 -9.74 -18.43 0.49
CA TYR A 50 -8.89 -18.36 1.68
C TYR A 50 -9.72 -18.23 2.96
N ALA A 51 -10.82 -17.47 2.94
CA ALA A 51 -11.74 -17.36 4.07
C ALA A 51 -12.38 -18.71 4.42
N LYS A 52 -12.73 -19.52 3.42
CA LYS A 52 -13.24 -20.89 3.61
C LYS A 52 -12.16 -21.81 4.22
N LYS A 53 -10.91 -21.70 3.78
CA LYS A 53 -9.79 -22.45 4.38
C LYS A 53 -9.61 -22.09 5.86
N LEU A 54 -9.60 -20.78 6.17
CA LEU A 54 -9.49 -20.26 7.53
C LEU A 54 -10.62 -20.70 8.44
N LYS A 55 -11.87 -20.70 7.94
CA LYS A 55 -13.06 -21.17 8.67
C LYS A 55 -12.92 -22.60 9.18
N ASN A 56 -12.12 -23.43 8.49
CA ASN A 56 -11.90 -24.83 8.86
C ASN A 56 -10.78 -25.02 9.89
N THR A 57 -10.01 -23.98 10.21
CA THR A 57 -8.99 -23.99 11.28
C THR A 57 -9.63 -23.89 12.67
N SER A 58 -8.91 -24.30 13.73
CA SER A 58 -9.40 -24.23 15.11
C SER A 58 -9.85 -22.81 15.52
N ASN A 59 -9.13 -21.79 15.08
CA ASN A 59 -9.39 -20.39 15.46
C ASN A 59 -10.48 -19.74 14.57
N GLY A 60 -10.66 -20.20 13.34
CA GLY A 60 -11.65 -19.65 12.40
C GLY A 60 -13.05 -20.24 12.50
N LYS A 61 -13.24 -21.38 13.18
CA LYS A 61 -14.51 -22.12 13.25
C LYS A 61 -15.70 -21.30 13.77
N HIS A 62 -15.48 -20.32 14.64
CA HIS A 62 -16.55 -19.51 15.22
C HIS A 62 -16.86 -18.24 14.42
N LEU A 63 -16.01 -17.84 13.47
CA LEU A 63 -16.14 -16.61 12.70
C LEU A 63 -16.94 -16.85 11.42
N SER A 64 -17.77 -15.91 10.98
CA SER A 64 -18.47 -16.07 9.69
C SER A 64 -17.48 -15.99 8.51
N VAL A 65 -17.76 -16.72 7.42
CA VAL A 65 -16.91 -16.68 6.20
C VAL A 65 -16.83 -15.26 5.64
N LYS A 66 -17.93 -14.49 5.72
CA LYS A 66 -17.98 -13.08 5.29
C LYS A 66 -17.02 -12.22 6.12
N TYR A 67 -17.04 -12.37 7.44
CA TYR A 67 -16.14 -11.65 8.34
C TYR A 67 -14.68 -12.00 8.08
N LEU A 68 -14.38 -13.29 7.90
CA LEU A 68 -13.04 -13.75 7.53
C LEU A 68 -12.60 -13.10 6.21
N ALA A 69 -13.42 -13.13 5.16
CA ALA A 69 -13.10 -12.50 3.88
C ALA A 69 -12.81 -10.99 4.01
N SER A 70 -13.52 -10.28 4.89
CA SER A 70 -13.21 -8.88 5.21
C SER A 70 -11.84 -8.73 5.87
N LEU A 71 -11.49 -9.57 6.84
CA LEU A 71 -10.17 -9.54 7.49
C LEU A 71 -9.03 -9.76 6.49
N LEU A 72 -9.25 -10.63 5.50
CA LEU A 72 -8.29 -10.91 4.43
C LEU A 72 -8.03 -9.70 3.55
N ASP A 73 -9.11 -9.05 3.09
CA ASP A 73 -9.02 -7.85 2.27
C ASP A 73 -8.26 -6.73 3.00
N MET A 74 -8.48 -6.59 4.31
CA MET A 74 -7.81 -5.58 5.12
C MET A 74 -6.32 -5.89 5.34
N TRP A 75 -5.98 -7.16 5.51
CA TRP A 75 -4.58 -7.57 5.56
C TRP A 75 -3.86 -7.28 4.25
N ASP A 76 -4.48 -7.59 3.11
CA ASP A 76 -3.91 -7.32 1.78
C ASP A 76 -3.69 -5.82 1.58
N ARG A 77 -4.67 -4.97 1.93
CA ARG A 77 -4.53 -3.51 1.92
C ARG A 77 -3.40 -3.04 2.84
N ALA A 78 -3.27 -3.60 4.03
CA ALA A 78 -2.17 -3.29 4.93
C ALA A 78 -0.82 -3.67 4.31
N CYS A 79 -0.73 -4.79 3.58
CA CYS A 79 0.46 -5.20 2.84
C CYS A 79 0.85 -4.21 1.72
N GLN A 80 -0.13 -3.48 1.19
CA GLN A 80 0.07 -2.45 0.17
C GLN A 80 0.43 -1.08 0.76
N LEU A 81 0.36 -0.91 2.08
CA LEU A 81 0.67 0.35 2.75
C LEU A 81 2.09 0.34 3.33
N PHE A 82 2.82 1.42 3.09
CA PHE A 82 4.23 1.58 3.47
C PHE A 82 4.41 2.80 4.36
N HIS A 83 5.17 2.63 5.44
CA HIS A 83 5.42 3.68 6.40
C HIS A 83 6.44 4.69 5.84
N VAL A 84 6.10 5.98 5.87
CA VAL A 84 6.89 7.08 5.28
C VAL A 84 8.34 7.11 5.78
N ILE A 85 8.54 6.94 7.10
CA ILE A 85 9.86 7.08 7.75
C ILE A 85 10.63 5.75 7.85
N THR A 86 10.02 4.73 8.46
CA THR A 86 10.72 3.48 8.80
C THR A 86 10.94 2.58 7.59
N GLY A 87 10.18 2.79 6.51
CA GLY A 87 10.20 1.93 5.35
C GLY A 87 9.68 0.52 5.61
N THR A 88 8.82 0.36 6.61
CA THR A 88 8.15 -0.91 6.95
C THR A 88 6.75 -0.94 6.38
N CYS A 89 6.20 -2.13 6.20
CA CYS A 89 4.82 -2.29 5.77
C CYS A 89 3.86 -2.18 6.97
N LEU A 90 2.66 -1.64 6.76
CA LEU A 90 1.65 -1.58 7.82
C LEU A 90 1.32 -2.96 8.38
N ALA A 91 1.34 -3.99 7.53
CA ALA A 91 1.18 -5.38 7.91
C ALA A 91 2.13 -5.82 9.05
N ASP A 92 3.39 -5.37 9.03
CA ASP A 92 4.40 -5.70 10.04
C ASP A 92 4.11 -5.00 11.37
N ASP A 93 3.63 -3.75 11.28
CA ASP A 93 3.37 -2.89 12.43
C ASP A 93 2.07 -3.26 13.16
N ILE A 94 1.09 -3.85 12.48
CA ILE A 94 -0.16 -4.35 13.10
C ILE A 94 0.12 -5.38 14.20
N PHE A 95 1.18 -6.17 14.06
CA PHE A 95 1.52 -7.21 15.03
C PHE A 95 2.55 -6.79 16.05
N THR A 96 3.30 -5.72 15.81
CA THR A 96 4.42 -5.33 16.67
C THR A 96 4.15 -4.03 17.43
N SER A 97 3.34 -3.13 16.89
CA SER A 97 3.06 -1.83 17.49
C SER A 97 1.88 -1.87 18.46
N LYS A 98 2.00 -1.11 19.57
CA LYS A 98 0.89 -0.86 20.49
C LYS A 98 -0.09 0.19 19.96
N LYS A 99 0.34 1.05 19.02
CA LYS A 99 -0.48 2.10 18.41
C LYS A 99 -0.04 2.37 16.98
N ILE A 100 -0.98 2.34 16.06
CA ILE A 100 -0.76 2.58 14.63
C ILE A 100 -1.27 3.97 14.28
N HIS A 101 -0.44 4.75 13.61
CA HIS A 101 -0.75 6.08 13.10
C HIS A 101 -0.98 5.98 11.59
N ASN A 102 -2.22 5.81 11.15
CA ASN A 102 -2.56 5.55 9.75
C ASN A 102 -2.08 6.68 8.81
N GLU A 103 -2.00 7.92 9.31
CA GLU A 103 -1.46 9.08 8.61
C GLU A 103 0.03 8.97 8.25
N SER A 104 0.74 8.00 8.83
CA SER A 104 2.17 7.74 8.57
C SER A 104 2.40 6.73 7.44
N TYR A 105 1.34 6.22 6.82
CA TYR A 105 1.42 5.23 5.74
C TYR A 105 0.85 5.78 4.43
N PHE A 106 1.42 5.31 3.31
CA PHE A 106 0.98 5.62 1.94
C PHE A 106 1.01 4.35 1.08
N TYR A 107 0.36 4.35 -0.08
CA TYR A 107 0.38 3.21 -1.00
C TYR A 107 1.78 2.92 -1.55
N ASN A 108 2.18 1.65 -1.51
CA ASN A 108 3.43 1.15 -2.08
C ASN A 108 3.33 0.83 -3.58
N THR A 109 2.20 1.17 -4.20
CA THR A 109 1.91 0.92 -5.61
C THR A 109 1.30 2.17 -6.24
N ASN A 110 1.44 2.25 -7.56
CA ASN A 110 0.88 3.33 -8.34
C ASN A 110 -0.63 3.14 -8.52
N THR A 111 -1.42 4.08 -8.00
CA THR A 111 -2.88 4.06 -8.13
C THR A 111 -3.39 5.10 -9.15
N SER A 112 -2.48 5.77 -9.85
CA SER A 112 -2.82 6.75 -10.88
C SER A 112 -3.30 6.08 -12.17
N ASN A 113 -4.29 6.70 -12.79
CA ASN A 113 -4.74 6.33 -14.13
C ASN A 113 -4.00 7.10 -15.24
N PHE A 114 -3.18 8.10 -14.90
CA PHE A 114 -2.53 9.01 -15.85
C PHE A 114 -1.00 8.89 -15.84
N ILE A 115 -0.40 8.77 -14.67
CA ILE A 115 1.02 8.56 -14.47
C ILE A 115 1.22 7.05 -14.32
N THR A 116 1.58 6.37 -15.40
CA THR A 116 1.90 4.93 -15.34
C THR A 116 3.33 4.72 -14.83
N ASP A 117 3.68 3.47 -14.49
CA ASP A 117 5.06 3.14 -14.11
C ASP A 117 6.06 3.42 -15.25
N GLU A 118 5.64 3.26 -16.51
CA GLU A 118 6.44 3.65 -17.67
C GLU A 118 6.77 5.15 -17.67
N VAL A 119 5.80 6.01 -17.33
CA VAL A 119 6.01 7.46 -17.20
C VAL A 119 7.03 7.76 -16.10
N ILE A 120 6.97 7.02 -14.98
CA ILE A 120 7.94 7.15 -13.88
C ILE A 120 9.34 6.76 -14.35
N ASP A 121 9.47 5.65 -15.10
CA ASP A 121 10.75 5.20 -15.64
C ASP A 121 11.36 6.21 -16.62
N LEU A 122 10.53 6.78 -17.52
CA LEU A 122 10.96 7.85 -18.42
C LEU A 122 11.48 9.07 -17.64
N VAL A 123 10.79 9.47 -16.59
CA VAL A 123 11.24 10.56 -15.71
C VAL A 123 12.54 10.18 -15.00
N LYS A 124 12.65 8.96 -14.48
CA LYS A 124 13.86 8.48 -13.80
C LYS A 124 15.09 8.56 -14.71
N GLU A 125 14.95 8.20 -15.98
CA GLU A 125 16.05 8.26 -16.94
C GLU A 125 16.38 9.69 -17.40
N LYS A 126 15.37 10.50 -17.73
CA LYS A 126 15.56 11.77 -18.47
C LYS A 126 14.72 12.93 -17.95
N HIS A 127 14.53 13.05 -16.62
CA HIS A 127 13.70 14.09 -15.99
C HIS A 127 13.94 15.52 -16.51
N ARG A 128 15.21 15.91 -16.76
CA ARG A 128 15.54 17.25 -17.29
C ARG A 128 14.93 17.51 -18.66
N SER A 129 14.96 16.51 -19.55
CA SER A 129 14.39 16.61 -20.90
C SER A 129 12.87 16.76 -20.81
N TYR A 130 12.21 15.89 -20.05
CA TYR A 130 10.77 15.90 -19.90
C TYR A 130 10.26 17.18 -19.22
N SER A 131 10.97 17.70 -18.22
CA SER A 131 10.59 18.96 -17.56
C SER A 131 10.45 20.15 -18.50
N ARG A 132 11.12 20.13 -19.68
CA ARG A 132 11.04 21.16 -20.71
C ARG A 132 9.91 20.95 -21.72
N LYS A 133 9.34 19.74 -21.78
CA LYS A 133 8.22 19.38 -22.65
C LYS A 133 6.85 19.59 -22.00
N ALA A 134 6.82 19.93 -20.71
CA ALA A 134 5.59 20.10 -19.96
C ALA A 134 4.72 21.24 -20.52
N THR A 135 3.47 20.93 -20.84
CA THR A 135 2.46 21.91 -21.26
C THR A 135 1.64 22.41 -20.06
N PRO A 136 1.07 23.62 -20.10
CA PRO A 136 0.21 24.13 -19.02
C PRO A 136 -0.98 23.21 -18.71
N SER A 137 -1.57 22.57 -19.73
CA SER A 137 -2.68 21.62 -19.55
C SER A 137 -2.25 20.39 -18.75
N ASN A 138 -1.11 19.79 -19.10
CA ASN A 138 -0.61 18.58 -18.44
C ASN A 138 -0.13 18.90 -17.03
N ILE A 139 0.47 20.08 -16.81
CA ILE A 139 0.83 20.54 -15.47
C ILE A 139 -0.41 20.60 -14.58
N SER A 140 -1.49 21.24 -15.05
CA SER A 140 -2.75 21.34 -14.27
C SER A 140 -3.37 19.97 -13.98
N LEU A 141 -3.30 19.03 -14.93
CA LEU A 141 -3.75 17.65 -14.73
C LEU A 141 -2.97 16.97 -13.60
N ILE A 142 -1.64 16.99 -13.68
CA ILE A 142 -0.77 16.36 -12.69
C ILE A 142 -0.91 17.04 -11.31
N GLU A 143 -1.09 18.36 -11.25
CA GLU A 143 -1.29 19.06 -9.98
C GLU A 143 -2.58 18.67 -9.27
N LYS A 144 -3.66 18.39 -10.01
CA LYS A 144 -4.93 17.90 -9.45
C LYS A 144 -4.78 16.50 -8.87
N GLU A 145 -4.01 15.65 -9.52
CA GLU A 145 -3.74 14.29 -9.06
C GLU A 145 -2.78 14.23 -7.87
N LEU A 146 -1.73 15.06 -7.92
CA LEU A 146 -0.76 15.24 -6.85
C LEU A 146 -1.18 16.33 -5.88
N ASN A 147 -2.41 16.31 -5.37
CA ASN A 147 -2.83 17.26 -4.34
C ASN A 147 -1.85 17.26 -3.15
N TYR A 148 -1.86 18.32 -2.33
CA TYR A 148 -0.78 18.60 -1.37
C TYR A 148 -0.52 17.53 -0.29
N ASN A 149 -1.35 16.49 -0.19
CA ASN A 149 -1.18 15.35 0.72
C ASN A 149 -1.46 14.00 0.02
N SER A 150 -1.27 13.92 -1.29
CA SER A 150 -1.55 12.70 -2.03
C SER A 150 -0.52 11.62 -1.70
N ASP A 151 -0.97 10.43 -1.32
CA ASP A 151 -0.14 9.23 -1.15
C ASP A 151 0.74 8.98 -2.38
N LEU A 152 0.24 9.34 -3.57
CA LEU A 152 0.96 9.24 -4.84
C LEU A 152 2.22 10.11 -4.88
N LEU A 153 2.22 11.25 -4.20
CA LEU A 153 3.41 12.11 -4.13
C LEU A 153 4.56 11.36 -3.46
N TYR A 154 4.29 10.71 -2.32
CA TYR A 154 5.28 9.93 -1.60
C TYR A 154 5.71 8.68 -2.37
N TYR A 155 4.75 8.00 -3.02
CA TYR A 155 5.05 6.88 -3.91
C TYR A 155 6.03 7.27 -5.03
N TYR A 156 5.74 8.33 -5.79
CA TYR A 156 6.60 8.73 -6.92
C TYR A 156 7.99 9.17 -6.47
N VAL A 157 8.10 9.88 -5.36
CA VAL A 157 9.40 10.32 -4.83
C VAL A 157 10.27 9.12 -4.46
N ASN A 158 9.66 8.12 -3.82
CA ASN A 158 10.35 6.88 -3.48
C ASN A 158 10.71 6.08 -4.73
N ALA A 159 9.81 5.94 -5.71
CA ALA A 159 10.06 5.23 -6.96
C ALA A 159 11.20 5.88 -7.79
N LEU A 160 11.25 7.21 -7.81
CA LEU A 160 12.31 7.99 -8.48
C LEU A 160 13.64 7.99 -7.72
N GLY A 161 13.64 7.62 -6.43
CA GLY A 161 14.83 7.66 -5.57
C GLY A 161 15.35 9.07 -5.27
N TRP A 162 14.49 10.09 -5.36
CA TRP A 162 14.88 11.48 -5.18
C TRP A 162 14.93 11.86 -3.70
N LYS A 163 16.12 12.12 -3.16
CA LYS A 163 16.29 12.56 -1.77
C LYS A 163 15.83 13.99 -1.50
N HIS A 164 15.99 14.87 -2.50
CA HIS A 164 15.59 16.27 -2.42
C HIS A 164 14.99 16.70 -3.75
N PHE A 165 13.77 17.24 -3.71
CA PHE A 165 13.08 17.73 -4.89
C PHE A 165 12.14 18.87 -4.53
N LYS A 166 11.80 19.70 -5.52
CA LYS A 166 10.68 20.64 -5.41
C LYS A 166 9.45 19.97 -6.03
N ARG A 167 8.29 20.00 -5.36
CA ARG A 167 7.03 19.46 -5.91
C ARG A 167 6.75 20.00 -7.32
N SER A 168 6.93 21.31 -7.52
CA SER A 168 6.74 21.95 -8.83
C SER A 168 7.67 21.39 -9.92
N TYR A 169 8.85 20.91 -9.55
CA TYR A 169 9.76 20.26 -10.49
C TYR A 169 9.31 18.85 -10.84
N LEU A 170 8.89 18.06 -9.84
CA LEU A 170 8.31 16.73 -10.06
C LEU A 170 7.09 16.79 -10.98
N VAL A 171 6.16 17.71 -10.69
CA VAL A 171 4.97 17.96 -11.51
C VAL A 171 5.36 18.24 -12.96
N LYS A 172 6.35 19.10 -13.22
CA LYS A 172 6.81 19.40 -14.58
C LYS A 172 7.42 18.17 -15.26
N CYS A 173 8.20 17.37 -14.54
CA CYS A 173 8.81 16.18 -15.12
C CYS A 173 7.73 15.17 -15.55
N LEU A 174 6.76 14.89 -14.68
CA LEU A 174 5.64 13.99 -14.96
C LEU A 174 4.76 14.53 -16.09
N ALA A 175 4.38 15.81 -16.02
CA ALA A 175 3.54 16.47 -17.03
C ALA A 175 4.16 16.47 -18.43
N GLY A 176 5.49 16.60 -18.51
CA GLY A 176 6.19 16.53 -19.79
C GLY A 176 6.49 15.12 -20.28
N ALA A 177 6.42 14.10 -19.42
CA ALA A 177 6.55 12.69 -19.80
C ALA A 177 5.23 12.09 -20.31
N ILE A 178 4.08 12.67 -19.93
CA ILE A 178 2.77 12.34 -20.48
C ILE A 178 2.37 13.19 -21.71
N ALA A 179 3.27 14.08 -22.18
CA ALA A 179 3.07 14.96 -23.33
C ALA A 179 3.62 14.34 -24.61
#